data_AF-A0A7J3TBT2-F1
#
_entry.id   AF-A0A7J3TBT2-F1
#
_cell.length_a   1.000
_cell.length_b   1.000
_cell.length_c   1.000
_cell.angle_alpha   90.00
_cell.angle_beta   90.00
_cell.angle_gamma   90.00
#
_symmetry.space_group_name_H-M   'P 1'
#
loop_
_entity.id
_entity.type
_entity.pdbx_description
1 polymer ?
#
loop_
_entity_poly.entity_id
_entity_poly.type
_entity_poly.pdbx_seq_one_letter_code
_entity_poly.pdbx_strand_id
1 'polypeptide(L)'
;MDQETDLTIKKNLSKCERESRTRFGEDVEIQSVELDEIWEISKIYPVFDIIKERTGIVNLSAGPSAFSLSLLLWVINRPGFMLSHVKELNRTIENTPEVYEFRVFNIIPYLNLILNLDDQTRKIIEIIGNNNFRINELLKILNEGLNRKNQMPYRSLYERLKRLQNLGIVEITKNRYLKVRISDDVITIIGKNMKIS
;
A
#
# COMPACT_ATOMS: atom_id res chain seq x y z
N MET A 1 -10.73 20.58 31.06
CA MET A 1 -9.62 19.66 31.34
C MET A 1 -9.07 20.01 32.72
N ASP A 2 -8.90 19.03 33.62
CA ASP A 2 -8.36 19.31 34.95
C ASP A 2 -6.83 19.52 34.90
N GLN A 3 -6.28 20.25 35.87
CA GLN A 3 -4.86 20.63 35.90
C GLN A 3 -3.92 19.42 35.96
N GLU A 4 -4.39 18.30 36.51
CA GLU A 4 -3.62 17.07 36.69
C GLU A 4 -3.45 16.31 35.36
N THR A 5 -4.50 16.30 34.52
CA THR A 5 -4.48 15.77 33.16
C THR A 5 -3.53 16.57 32.27
N ASP A 6 -3.58 17.91 32.33
CA ASP A 6 -2.65 18.79 31.60
C ASP A 6 -1.19 18.54 31.95
N LEU A 7 -0.90 18.40 33.24
CA LEU A 7 0.45 18.10 33.75
C LEU A 7 0.94 16.74 33.26
N THR A 8 0.06 15.75 33.24
CA THR A 8 0.38 14.39 32.77
C THR A 8 0.66 14.37 31.26
N ILE A 9 -0.15 15.05 30.45
CA ILE A 9 0.07 15.18 29.00
C ILE A 9 1.41 15.86 28.73
N LYS A 10 1.68 17.01 29.34
CA LYS A 10 2.94 17.77 29.13
C LYS A 10 4.18 16.95 29.51
N LYS A 11 4.11 16.20 30.61
CA LYS A 11 5.20 15.32 31.05
C LYS A 11 5.46 14.18 30.06
N ASN A 12 4.41 13.56 29.54
CA ASN A 12 4.53 12.48 28.56
C ASN A 12 5.06 12.99 27.21
N LEU A 13 4.57 14.14 26.73
CA LEU A 13 5.09 14.78 25.51
C LEU A 13 6.59 15.09 25.62
N SER A 14 7.00 15.74 26.71
CA SER A 14 8.42 16.06 26.96
C SER A 14 9.29 14.80 27.00
N LYS A 15 8.77 13.69 27.55
CA LYS A 15 9.46 12.40 27.56
C LYS A 15 9.60 11.84 26.14
N CYS A 16 8.52 11.84 25.35
CA CYS A 16 8.53 11.38 23.96
C CYS A 16 9.51 12.19 23.10
N GLU A 17 9.55 13.52 23.27
CA GLU A 17 10.48 14.40 22.56
C GLU A 17 11.93 14.06 22.87
N ARG A 18 12.25 13.92 24.15
CA ARG A 18 13.60 13.56 24.59
C ARG A 18 14.02 12.19 24.05
N GLU A 19 13.15 11.18 24.14
CA GLU A 19 13.46 9.84 23.65
C GLU A 19 13.62 9.79 22.13
N SER A 20 12.79 10.54 21.40
CA SER A 20 12.88 10.60 19.94
C SER A 20 14.15 11.29 19.48
N ARG A 21 14.51 12.44 20.06
CA ARG A 21 15.78 13.13 19.72
C ARG A 21 17.00 12.27 20.02
N THR A 22 16.96 11.53 21.12
CA THR A 22 18.05 10.60 21.49
C THR A 22 18.22 9.48 20.46
N ARG A 23 17.12 8.97 19.89
CA ARG A 23 17.14 7.83 18.98
C ARG A 23 17.33 8.20 17.51
N PHE A 24 16.81 9.36 17.10
CA PHE A 24 16.66 9.71 15.70
C PHE A 24 17.37 11.02 15.31
N GLY A 25 17.95 11.75 16.28
CA GLY A 25 18.69 13.00 16.06
C GLY A 25 17.87 14.26 16.36
N GLU A 26 18.55 15.41 16.36
CA GLU A 26 17.93 16.71 16.68
C GLU A 26 16.98 17.21 15.58
N ASP A 27 17.11 16.69 14.36
CA ASP A 27 16.27 17.05 13.20
C ASP A 27 14.87 16.43 13.23
N VAL A 28 14.50 15.72 14.31
CA VAL A 28 13.15 15.16 14.46
C VAL A 28 12.20 16.20 15.01
N GLU A 29 11.28 16.63 14.16
CA GLU A 29 10.12 17.43 14.53
C GLU A 29 9.00 16.53 15.06
N ILE A 30 8.47 16.87 16.24
CA ILE A 30 7.32 16.18 16.83
C ILE A 30 6.12 17.11 16.82
N GLN A 31 5.01 16.59 16.33
CA GLN A 31 3.73 17.26 16.32
C GLN A 31 2.75 16.47 17.20
N SER A 32 1.92 17.17 17.95
CA SER A 32 0.88 16.57 18.79
C SER A 32 -0.50 17.03 18.32
N VAL A 33 -1.44 16.09 18.28
CA VAL A 33 -2.87 16.37 18.07
C VAL A 33 -3.62 15.85 19.29
N GLU A 34 -4.43 16.73 19.87
CA GLU A 34 -5.41 16.35 20.87
C GLU A 34 -6.72 15.99 20.16
N LEU A 35 -7.30 14.85 20.56
CA LEU A 35 -8.55 14.34 20.01
C LEU A 35 -9.54 14.24 21.16
N ASP A 36 -10.74 14.78 20.95
CA ASP A 36 -11.84 14.62 21.91
C ASP A 36 -12.43 13.21 21.77
N GLU A 37 -12.44 12.68 20.53
CA GLU A 37 -12.81 11.30 20.23
C GLU A 37 -11.78 10.63 19.31
N ILE A 38 -11.51 9.34 19.53
CA ILE A 38 -10.50 8.59 18.76
C ILE A 38 -10.76 8.59 17.24
N TRP A 39 -12.00 8.80 16.80
CA TRP A 39 -12.40 8.77 15.39
C TRP A 39 -12.37 10.13 14.68
N GLU A 40 -11.89 11.19 15.33
CA GLU A 40 -11.78 12.54 14.73
C GLU A 40 -10.61 12.67 13.74
N ILE A 41 -10.61 11.83 12.70
CA ILE A 41 -9.57 11.78 11.65
C ILE A 41 -9.38 13.14 10.95
N SER A 42 -10.43 13.96 10.90
CA SER A 42 -10.42 15.31 10.32
C SER A 42 -9.53 16.29 11.09
N LYS A 43 -9.31 16.08 12.39
CA LYS A 43 -8.37 16.88 13.21
C LYS A 43 -6.92 16.46 13.00
N ILE A 44 -6.69 15.20 12.61
CA ILE A 44 -5.34 14.65 12.37
C ILE A 44 -4.81 15.10 11.00
N TYR A 45 -5.66 15.07 9.97
CA TYR A 45 -5.26 15.30 8.57
C TYR A 45 -4.47 16.61 8.33
N PRO A 46 -4.85 17.78 8.89
CA PRO A 46 -4.11 19.03 8.69
C PRO A 46 -2.68 19.02 9.24
N VAL A 47 -2.39 18.19 10.26
CA VAL A 47 -1.04 18.08 10.83
C VAL A 47 -0.10 17.39 9.86
N PHE A 48 -0.59 16.47 9.04
CA PHE A 48 0.20 15.87 7.98
C PHE A 48 0.55 16.87 6.87
N ASP A 49 -0.23 17.93 6.67
CA ASP A 49 0.05 18.94 5.64
C ASP A 49 1.22 19.89 5.98
N ILE A 50 1.75 19.80 7.19
CA ILE A 50 3.04 20.40 7.55
C ILE A 50 4.16 19.77 6.73
N ILE A 51 4.09 18.46 6.46
CA ILE A 51 5.07 17.71 5.66
C ILE A 51 5.05 18.26 4.22
N LYS A 52 6.14 18.91 3.80
CA LYS A 52 6.27 19.56 2.47
C LYS A 52 6.99 18.68 1.45
N GLU A 53 7.57 17.59 1.90
CA GLU A 53 8.27 16.62 1.08
C GLU A 53 7.33 16.03 0.03
N ARG A 54 7.87 15.81 -1.16
CA ARG A 54 7.14 15.18 -2.27
C ARG A 54 7.16 13.66 -2.18
N THR A 55 8.12 13.11 -1.45
CA THR A 55 8.37 11.68 -1.34
C THR A 55 8.83 11.34 0.07
N GLY A 56 8.47 10.15 0.56
CA GLY A 56 8.88 9.69 1.88
C GLY A 56 8.31 8.32 2.20
N ILE A 57 8.68 7.79 3.36
CA ILE A 57 8.15 6.53 3.89
C ILE A 57 7.33 6.84 5.14
N VAL A 58 6.14 6.26 5.19
CA VAL A 58 5.15 6.53 6.23
C VAL A 58 4.84 5.23 6.96
N ASN A 59 5.08 5.16 8.27
CA ASN A 59 4.93 3.94 9.04
C ASN A 59 3.53 3.83 9.69
N LEU A 60 2.80 2.77 9.36
CA LEU A 60 1.46 2.47 9.90
C LEU A 60 1.45 1.54 11.12
N SER A 61 2.62 1.09 11.57
CA SER A 61 2.77 -0.04 12.51
C SER A 61 2.64 0.36 13.97
N ALA A 62 2.63 1.65 14.27
CA ALA A 62 2.58 2.16 15.63
C ALA A 62 1.48 3.22 15.76
N GLY A 63 0.77 3.17 16.88
CA GLY A 63 -0.26 4.15 17.25
C GLY A 63 -1.70 3.65 17.10
N PRO A 64 -2.68 4.50 17.45
CA PRO A 64 -4.10 4.18 17.35
C PRO A 64 -4.55 3.96 15.90
N SER A 65 -5.46 3.01 15.66
CA SER A 65 -5.95 2.67 14.32
C SER A 65 -6.51 3.87 13.53
N ALA A 66 -7.11 4.84 14.21
CA ALA A 66 -7.63 6.05 13.58
C ALA A 66 -6.52 6.97 13.02
N PHE A 67 -5.36 7.01 13.67
CA PHE A 67 -4.19 7.71 13.15
C PHE A 67 -3.68 7.00 11.89
N SER A 68 -3.53 5.68 11.93
CA SER A 68 -3.14 4.88 10.76
C SER A 68 -4.12 5.05 9.59
N LEU A 69 -5.42 5.11 9.84
CA LEU A 69 -6.43 5.39 8.81
C LEU A 69 -6.29 6.79 8.23
N SER A 70 -6.13 7.81 9.06
CA SER A 70 -5.93 9.20 8.62
C SER A 70 -4.68 9.31 7.74
N LEU A 71 -3.61 8.65 8.16
CA LEU A 71 -2.33 8.64 7.49
C LEU A 71 -2.41 7.91 6.15
N LEU A 72 -3.12 6.79 6.10
CA LEU A 72 -3.43 6.09 4.86
C LEU A 72 -4.18 6.99 3.87
N LEU A 73 -5.26 7.66 4.31
CA LEU A 73 -6.04 8.58 3.47
C LEU A 73 -5.19 9.74 2.93
N TRP A 74 -4.28 10.26 3.76
CA TRP A 74 -3.36 11.32 3.35
C TRP A 74 -2.35 10.83 2.30
N VAL A 75 -1.76 9.65 2.48
CA VAL A 75 -0.81 9.05 1.51
C VAL A 75 -1.45 8.77 0.15
N ILE A 76 -2.72 8.37 0.12
CA ILE A 76 -3.46 8.12 -1.14
C ILE A 76 -3.51 9.38 -2.02
N ASN A 77 -3.58 10.57 -1.39
CA ASN A 77 -3.58 11.85 -2.07
C ASN A 77 -2.17 12.36 -2.42
N ARG A 78 -1.12 11.62 -2.07
CA ARG A 78 0.30 12.00 -2.27
C ARG A 78 1.11 10.84 -2.85
N PRO A 79 1.05 10.64 -4.18
CA PRO A 79 1.57 9.43 -4.85
C PRO A 79 3.09 9.20 -4.74
N GLY A 80 3.87 10.18 -4.25
CA GLY A 80 5.30 10.03 -3.99
C GLY A 80 5.64 9.36 -2.66
N PHE A 81 4.67 9.12 -1.78
CA PHE A 81 4.89 8.47 -0.49
C PHE A 81 4.66 6.96 -0.56
N MET A 82 5.50 6.21 0.16
CA MET A 82 5.36 4.78 0.37
C MET A 82 4.87 4.49 1.78
N LEU A 83 4.10 3.42 1.94
CA LEU A 83 3.71 2.92 3.26
C LEU A 83 4.72 1.90 3.75
N SER A 84 5.02 1.95 5.04
CA SER A 84 5.77 0.95 5.77
C SER A 84 4.87 0.29 6.80
N HIS A 85 4.89 -1.03 6.85
CA HIS A 85 4.18 -1.81 7.85
C HIS A 85 5.06 -2.96 8.37
N VAL A 86 4.97 -3.22 9.67
CA VAL A 86 5.61 -4.33 10.35
C VAL A 86 4.63 -5.47 10.43
N LYS A 87 4.94 -6.56 9.73
CA LYS A 87 4.22 -7.80 9.85
C LYS A 87 4.84 -8.62 10.99
N GLU A 88 4.05 -8.81 12.04
CA GLU A 88 4.39 -9.68 13.15
C GLU A 88 4.10 -11.14 12.76
N LEU A 89 5.15 -11.95 12.61
CA LEU A 89 5.02 -13.37 12.27
C LEU A 89 4.94 -14.21 13.54
N ASN A 90 4.18 -15.32 13.48
CA ASN A 90 4.01 -16.29 14.56
C ASN A 90 3.38 -15.73 15.84
N ARG A 91 2.70 -14.58 15.77
CA ARG A 91 1.93 -14.05 16.89
C ARG A 91 0.77 -14.97 17.22
N THR A 92 0.75 -15.47 18.45
CA THR A 92 -0.45 -16.07 19.06
C THR A 92 -0.97 -15.13 20.15
N ILE A 93 -2.13 -15.44 20.74
CA ILE A 93 -2.66 -14.66 21.87
C ILE A 93 -1.70 -14.69 23.07
N GLU A 94 -0.91 -15.76 23.20
CA GLU A 94 -0.09 -16.05 24.38
C GLU A 94 1.41 -15.71 24.17
N ASN A 95 1.88 -15.61 22.92
CA ASN A 95 3.30 -15.35 22.64
C ASN A 95 3.51 -14.01 21.95
N THR A 96 4.53 -13.29 22.42
CA THR A 96 5.06 -12.13 21.70
C THR A 96 5.67 -12.59 20.37
N PRO A 97 5.56 -11.79 19.29
CA PRO A 97 6.13 -12.15 18.01
C PRO A 97 7.66 -12.25 18.12
N GLU A 98 8.22 -13.37 17.66
CA GLU A 98 9.67 -13.58 17.61
C GLU A 98 10.30 -13.00 16.34
N VAL A 99 9.50 -12.81 15.29
CA VAL A 99 9.98 -12.34 13.98
C VAL A 99 9.13 -11.18 13.49
N TYR A 100 9.80 -10.07 13.18
CA TYR A 100 9.22 -8.87 12.62
C TYR A 100 9.70 -8.70 11.18
N GLU A 101 8.76 -8.65 10.23
CA GLU A 101 9.06 -8.40 8.83
C GLU A 101 8.65 -6.96 8.48
N PHE A 102 9.64 -6.11 8.22
CA PHE A 102 9.43 -4.74 7.77
C PHE A 102 9.18 -4.72 6.27
N ARG A 103 8.01 -4.21 5.86
CA ARG A 103 7.64 -4.11 4.46
C ARG A 103 7.36 -2.68 4.09
N VAL A 104 7.90 -2.25 2.95
CA VAL A 104 7.64 -0.94 2.36
C VAL A 104 7.00 -1.17 1.00
N PHE A 105 5.89 -0.51 0.72
CA PHE A 105 5.12 -0.70 -0.51
C PHE A 105 4.37 0.57 -0.93
N ASN A 106 4.09 0.68 -2.22
CA ASN A 106 3.17 1.67 -2.75
C ASN A 106 1.72 1.13 -2.70
N ILE A 107 0.81 1.88 -2.06
CA ILE A 107 -0.60 1.49 -1.95
C ILE A 107 -1.40 1.78 -3.23
N ILE A 108 -0.95 2.73 -4.05
CA ILE A 108 -1.68 3.21 -5.24
C ILE A 108 -2.00 2.07 -6.24
N PRO A 109 -1.07 1.16 -6.57
CA PRO A 109 -1.37 0.00 -7.43
C PRO A 109 -2.53 -0.86 -6.90
N TYR A 110 -2.58 -1.11 -5.60
CA TYR A 110 -3.65 -1.89 -4.99
C TYR A 110 -5.00 -1.17 -5.05
N LEU A 111 -5.04 0.14 -4.80
CA LEU A 111 -6.28 0.91 -4.92
C LEU A 111 -6.80 0.94 -6.35
N ASN A 112 -5.90 1.09 -7.33
CA ASN A 112 -6.26 0.98 -8.74
C ASN A 112 -6.81 -0.41 -9.09
N LEU A 113 -6.26 -1.46 -8.48
CA LEU A 113 -6.75 -2.83 -8.64
C LEU A 113 -8.19 -3.00 -8.13
N ILE A 114 -8.53 -2.45 -6.96
CA ILE A 114 -9.87 -2.65 -6.38
C ILE A 114 -10.94 -1.71 -6.97
N LEU A 115 -10.57 -0.49 -7.37
CA LEU A 115 -11.54 0.53 -7.80
C LEU A 115 -11.77 0.57 -9.31
N ASN A 116 -10.78 0.21 -10.13
CA ASN A 116 -10.76 0.62 -11.55
C ASN A 116 -10.74 -0.55 -12.55
N LEU A 117 -11.13 -1.76 -12.14
CA LEU A 117 -11.06 -2.95 -13.01
C LEU A 117 -12.41 -3.43 -13.53
N ASP A 118 -12.53 -3.41 -14.86
CA ASP A 118 -13.57 -4.14 -15.59
C ASP A 118 -13.40 -5.67 -15.51
N ASP A 119 -14.48 -6.41 -15.75
CA ASP A 119 -14.51 -7.89 -15.65
C ASP A 119 -13.46 -8.59 -16.52
N GLN A 120 -13.17 -8.07 -17.72
CA GLN A 120 -12.15 -8.67 -18.57
C GLN A 120 -10.76 -8.47 -17.98
N THR A 121 -10.51 -7.29 -17.42
CA THR A 121 -9.24 -6.95 -16.80
C THR A 121 -9.02 -7.75 -15.50
N ARG A 122 -10.08 -7.98 -14.70
CA ARG A 122 -10.02 -8.90 -13.56
C ARG A 122 -9.60 -10.30 -13.98
N LYS A 123 -10.25 -10.88 -15.00
CA LYS A 123 -9.88 -12.20 -15.55
C LYS A 123 -8.43 -12.26 -16.02
N ILE A 124 -7.95 -11.23 -16.71
CA ILE A 124 -6.55 -11.15 -17.14
C ILE A 124 -5.61 -11.24 -15.94
N ILE A 125 -5.89 -10.49 -14.88
CA ILE A 125 -5.07 -10.45 -13.67
C ILE A 125 -5.12 -11.78 -12.91
N GLU A 126 -6.28 -12.40 -12.80
CA GLU A 126 -6.44 -13.73 -12.19
C GLU A 126 -5.64 -14.80 -12.94
N ILE A 127 -5.65 -14.78 -14.27
CA ILE A 127 -4.86 -15.71 -15.09
C ILE A 127 -3.37 -15.48 -14.88
N ILE A 128 -2.92 -14.22 -14.82
CA ILE A 128 -1.52 -13.91 -14.54
C ILE A 128 -1.14 -14.45 -13.15
N GLY A 129 -1.94 -14.15 -12.12
CA GLY A 129 -1.67 -14.55 -10.73
C GLY A 129 -0.24 -14.19 -10.30
N ASN A 130 0.47 -15.12 -9.66
CA ASN A 130 1.90 -14.94 -9.34
C ASN A 130 2.84 -15.46 -10.44
N ASN A 131 2.31 -15.85 -11.60
CA ASN A 131 3.12 -16.41 -12.67
C ASN A 131 3.71 -15.30 -13.55
N ASN A 132 4.70 -15.70 -14.34
CA ASN A 132 5.33 -14.83 -15.32
C ASN A 132 5.04 -15.38 -16.73
N PHE A 133 4.14 -14.71 -17.45
CA PHE A 133 3.69 -15.16 -18.77
C PHE A 133 4.36 -14.40 -19.88
N ARG A 134 4.64 -15.06 -21.01
CA ARG A 134 4.79 -14.33 -22.28
C ARG A 134 3.42 -13.81 -22.69
N ILE A 135 3.35 -12.59 -23.23
CA ILE A 135 2.06 -11.99 -23.63
C ILE A 135 1.33 -12.87 -24.67
N ASN A 136 2.06 -13.57 -25.55
CA ASN A 136 1.48 -14.51 -26.51
C ASN A 136 0.87 -15.75 -25.85
N GLU A 137 1.46 -16.24 -24.75
CA GLU A 137 0.92 -17.39 -24.00
C GLU A 137 -0.36 -16.99 -23.28
N LEU A 138 -0.35 -15.81 -22.62
CA LEU A 138 -1.53 -15.23 -22.00
C LEU A 138 -2.66 -15.03 -23.02
N LEU A 139 -2.34 -14.50 -24.21
CA LEU A 139 -3.33 -14.34 -25.29
C LEU A 139 -3.95 -15.66 -25.72
N LYS A 140 -3.14 -16.73 -25.81
CA LYS A 140 -3.62 -18.07 -26.17
C LYS A 140 -4.61 -18.59 -25.12
N ILE A 141 -4.27 -18.46 -23.84
CA ILE A 141 -5.15 -18.87 -22.72
C ILE A 141 -6.45 -18.08 -22.74
N LEU A 142 -6.39 -16.75 -22.90
CA LEU A 142 -7.57 -15.89 -22.95
C LEU A 142 -8.54 -16.22 -24.09
N ASN A 143 -8.00 -16.69 -25.21
CA ASN A 143 -8.76 -17.01 -26.42
C ASN A 143 -9.14 -18.50 -26.52
N GLU A 144 -8.76 -19.32 -25.55
CA GLU A 144 -9.05 -20.75 -25.54
C GLU A 144 -10.57 -20.99 -25.47
N GLY A 145 -11.08 -21.85 -26.35
CA GLY A 145 -12.51 -22.14 -26.43
C GLY A 145 -13.38 -21.03 -27.04
N LEU A 146 -12.82 -19.89 -27.45
CA LEU A 146 -13.57 -18.79 -28.08
C LEU A 146 -13.64 -18.92 -29.61
N ASN A 147 -14.82 -18.63 -30.16
CA ASN A 147 -15.01 -18.44 -31.60
C ASN A 147 -14.18 -17.26 -32.11
N ARG A 148 -13.68 -17.34 -33.36
CA ARG A 148 -12.81 -16.31 -33.98
C ARG A 148 -13.33 -14.86 -33.84
N LYS A 149 -14.65 -14.65 -33.90
CA LYS A 149 -15.28 -13.33 -33.77
C LYS A 149 -15.17 -12.73 -32.35
N ASN A 150 -14.99 -13.58 -31.33
CA ASN A 150 -14.93 -13.20 -29.92
C ASN A 150 -13.48 -13.19 -29.38
N GLN A 151 -12.49 -13.51 -30.22
CA GLN A 151 -11.09 -13.55 -29.80
C GLN A 151 -10.55 -12.13 -29.61
N MET A 152 -9.83 -11.92 -28.51
CA MET A 152 -9.10 -10.69 -28.26
C MET A 152 -7.89 -10.60 -29.20
N PRO A 153 -7.69 -9.47 -29.91
CA PRO A 153 -6.47 -9.22 -30.67
C PRO A 153 -5.27 -8.97 -29.75
N TYR A 154 -4.07 -9.38 -30.19
CA TYR A 154 -2.81 -9.12 -29.46
C TYR A 154 -2.62 -7.65 -29.10
N ARG A 155 -2.90 -6.73 -30.05
CA ARG A 155 -2.79 -5.29 -29.83
C ARG A 155 -3.69 -4.83 -28.69
N SER A 156 -4.92 -5.32 -28.62
CA SER A 156 -5.87 -4.98 -27.54
C SER A 156 -5.39 -5.48 -26.18
N LEU A 157 -4.86 -6.71 -26.11
CA LEU A 157 -4.25 -7.22 -24.87
C LEU A 157 -3.05 -6.37 -24.45
N TYR A 158 -2.15 -6.06 -25.39
CA TYR A 158 -0.94 -5.29 -25.10
C TYR A 158 -1.26 -3.88 -24.59
N GLU A 159 -2.19 -3.17 -25.22
CA GLU A 159 -2.64 -1.85 -24.76
C GLU A 159 -3.26 -1.91 -23.36
N ARG A 160 -4.08 -2.94 -23.07
CA ARG A 160 -4.62 -3.15 -21.72
C ARG A 160 -3.52 -3.40 -20.69
N LEU A 161 -2.56 -4.28 -20.99
CA LEU A 161 -1.42 -4.53 -20.11
C LEU A 161 -0.56 -3.28 -19.90
N LYS A 162 -0.41 -2.44 -20.92
CA LYS A 162 0.29 -1.15 -20.81
C LYS A 162 -0.43 -0.18 -19.89
N ARG A 163 -1.75 -0.10 -19.96
CA ARG A 163 -2.55 0.69 -19.00
C ARG A 163 -2.36 0.17 -17.58
N LEU A 164 -2.43 -1.15 -17.38
CA LEU A 164 -2.17 -1.76 -16.08
C LEU A 164 -0.75 -1.48 -15.57
N GLN A 165 0.25 -1.45 -16.46
CA GLN A 165 1.62 -1.10 -16.10
C GLN A 165 1.71 0.36 -15.64
N ASN A 166 1.02 1.28 -16.32
CA ASN A 166 0.99 2.69 -15.93
C ASN A 166 0.30 2.91 -14.57
N LEU A 167 -0.63 2.02 -14.20
CA LEU A 167 -1.27 2.02 -12.88
C LEU A 167 -0.42 1.31 -11.81
N GLY A 168 0.73 0.76 -12.18
CA GLY A 168 1.63 0.01 -11.30
C GLY A 168 1.13 -1.38 -10.92
N ILE A 169 0.07 -1.89 -11.57
CA ILE A 169 -0.55 -3.18 -11.23
C ILE A 169 0.24 -4.37 -11.78
N VAL A 170 0.78 -4.22 -12.99
CA VAL A 170 1.60 -5.24 -13.66
C VAL A 170 2.96 -4.67 -14.04
N GLU A 171 3.92 -5.55 -14.18
CA GLU A 171 5.22 -5.24 -14.76
C GLU A 171 5.35 -5.91 -16.12
N ILE A 172 5.71 -5.12 -17.13
CA ILE A 172 6.08 -5.64 -18.44
C ILE A 172 7.60 -5.57 -18.58
N THR A 173 8.24 -6.73 -18.67
CA THR A 173 9.69 -6.86 -18.85
C THR A 173 10.01 -7.32 -20.27
N LYS A 174 11.09 -6.78 -20.84
CA LYS A 174 11.59 -7.15 -22.17
C LYS A 174 12.97 -7.78 -22.04
N ASN A 175 13.02 -9.10 -22.12
CA ASN A 175 14.25 -9.84 -22.40
C ASN A 175 14.20 -10.31 -23.87
N ARG A 176 14.21 -11.63 -24.12
CA ARG A 176 14.02 -12.21 -25.46
C ARG A 176 12.58 -12.09 -25.98
N TYR A 177 11.61 -11.99 -25.08
CA TYR A 177 10.18 -11.81 -25.35
C TYR A 177 9.59 -10.81 -24.36
N LEU A 178 8.44 -10.22 -24.70
CA LEU A 178 7.65 -9.44 -23.76
C LEU A 178 6.96 -10.36 -22.77
N LYS A 179 7.25 -10.14 -21.49
CA LYS A 179 6.71 -10.88 -20.38
C LYS A 179 5.91 -9.97 -19.46
N VAL A 180 4.90 -10.53 -18.82
CA VAL A 180 4.04 -9.84 -17.86
C VAL A 180 3.91 -10.63 -16.57
N ARG A 181 3.98 -9.93 -15.44
CA ARG A 181 3.72 -10.43 -14.08
C ARG A 181 3.00 -9.35 -13.27
N ILE A 182 2.37 -9.73 -12.16
CA ILE A 182 1.85 -8.76 -11.17
C ILE A 182 3.03 -8.07 -10.48
N SER A 183 2.87 -6.77 -10.17
CA SER A 183 3.89 -5.99 -9.49
C SER A 183 4.12 -6.44 -8.04
N ASP A 184 5.34 -6.26 -7.55
CA ASP A 184 5.71 -6.67 -6.20
C ASP A 184 4.91 -5.94 -5.11
N ASP A 185 4.51 -4.68 -5.35
CA ASP A 185 3.63 -3.91 -4.46
C ASP A 185 2.26 -4.58 -4.27
N VAL A 186 1.62 -4.99 -5.37
CA VAL A 186 0.32 -5.67 -5.32
C VAL A 186 0.43 -7.03 -4.62
N ILE A 187 1.48 -7.81 -4.94
CA ILE A 187 1.74 -9.10 -4.28
C ILE A 187 2.00 -8.91 -2.78
N THR A 188 2.70 -7.83 -2.41
CA THR A 188 3.02 -7.52 -1.01
C THR A 188 1.75 -7.30 -0.18
N ILE A 189 0.74 -6.65 -0.77
CA ILE A 189 -0.51 -6.31 -0.10
C ILE A 189 -1.49 -7.48 -0.08
N ILE A 190 -1.73 -8.13 -1.23
CA ILE A 190 -2.75 -9.20 -1.37
C ILE A 190 -2.20 -10.56 -0.93
N GLY A 191 -0.88 -10.70 -0.90
CA GLY A 191 -0.22 -11.97 -0.64
C GLY A 191 -0.25 -12.92 -1.85
N LYS A 192 0.28 -14.13 -1.64
CA LYS A 192 0.51 -15.10 -2.72
C LYS A 192 -0.79 -15.76 -3.26
N ASN A 193 -1.95 -15.56 -2.65
CA ASN A 193 -3.21 -16.15 -3.10
C ASN A 193 -4.16 -15.06 -3.61
N MET A 194 -3.84 -14.45 -4.75
CA MET A 194 -4.72 -13.48 -5.40
C MET A 194 -6.01 -14.17 -5.86
N LYS A 195 -7.11 -13.96 -5.12
CA LYS A 195 -8.48 -14.11 -5.59
C LYS A 195 -9.11 -12.73 -5.54
N ILE A 196 -9.48 -12.18 -6.69
CA ILE A 196 -10.11 -10.87 -6.79
C ILE A 196 -11.62 -11.11 -6.82
N SER A 197 -12.28 -11.07 -5.66
CA SER A 197 -13.74 -11.17 -5.54
C SER A 197 -14.44 -9.92 -6.03
#